data_AF-A0A1F1CDH5-F1
#
_entry.id   AF-A0A1F1CDH5-F1
#
_cell.length_a   1.000
_cell.length_b   1.000
_cell.length_c   1.000
_cell.angle_alpha   90.00
_cell.angle_beta   90.00
_cell.angle_gamma   90.00
#
_symmetry.space_group_name_H-M   'P 1'
#
loop_
_entity.id
_entity.type
_entity.pdbx_description
1 polymer ?
#
loop_
_entity_poly.entity_id
_entity_poly.type
_entity_poly.pdbx_seq_one_letter_code
_entity_poly.pdbx_strand_id
1 'polypeptide(L)' 'MIYVNKVSGEIITTDSVLGGDWIAGSEYKNGTEVSEMKVADIRSKLDSLGIEYDKGAKKADLLALLEQHEG' A
#
# COMPACT_ATOMS: atom_id res chain seq x y z
N MET A 1 -0.71 -19.49 -13.08
CA MET A 1 -1.29 -18.49 -12.16
C MET A 1 -0.17 -17.67 -11.52
N ILE A 2 -0.35 -16.36 -11.38
CA ILE A 2 0.63 -15.47 -10.72
C ILE A 2 0.26 -15.34 -9.25
N TYR A 3 1.24 -15.49 -8.37
CA TYR A 3 1.08 -15.29 -6.93
C TYR A 3 2.10 -14.29 -6.41
N VAL A 4 1.69 -13.51 -5.41
CA VAL A 4 2.51 -12.52 -4.70
C VAL A 4 2.57 -12.91 -3.23
N ASN A 5 3.75 -12.89 -2.65
CA ASN A 5 3.94 -13.09 -1.22
C ASN A 5 3.56 -11.79 -0.47
N LYS A 6 2.61 -11.88 0.47
CA LYS A 6 2.12 -10.74 1.28
C LYS A 6 3.19 -10.13 2.19
N VAL A 7 4.19 -10.91 2.58
CA VAL A 7 5.22 -10.53 3.56
C VAL A 7 6.45 -9.96 2.87
N SER A 8 6.91 -10.64 1.81
CA SER A 8 8.16 -10.27 1.12
C SER A 8 7.95 -9.49 -0.19
N GLY A 9 6.73 -9.46 -0.72
CA GLY A 9 6.44 -8.89 -2.05
C GLY A 9 6.95 -9.72 -3.24
N GLU A 10 7.48 -10.92 -2.98
CA GLU A 10 8.01 -11.81 -4.01
C GLU A 10 6.91 -12.28 -4.97
N ILE A 11 7.20 -12.30 -6.26
CA ILE A 11 6.24 -12.69 -7.31
C ILE A 11 6.70 -14.00 -7.94
N ILE A 12 5.82 -14.99 -7.97
CA ILE A 12 6.09 -16.27 -8.63
C ILE A 12 4.96 -16.65 -9.58
N THR A 13 5.32 -17.44 -10.58
CA THR A 13 4.36 -18.02 -11.52
C THR A 13 4.36 -19.53 -11.33
N THR A 14 3.19 -20.08 -11.03
CA THR A 14 3.01 -21.52 -10.85
C THR A 14 1.64 -21.95 -11.36
N ASP A 15 1.51 -23.20 -11.76
CA ASP A 15 0.22 -23.78 -12.16
C ASP A 15 -0.59 -24.29 -10.95
N SER A 16 0.05 -24.37 -9.78
CA SER A 16 -0.59 -24.83 -8.54
C SER A 16 -1.28 -23.70 -7.79
N VAL A 17 -2.32 -24.05 -7.00
CA VAL A 17 -2.93 -23.12 -6.05
C VAL A 17 -2.04 -22.98 -4.81
N LEU A 18 -1.63 -21.76 -4.50
CA LEU A 18 -0.84 -21.46 -3.31
C LEU A 18 -1.72 -20.89 -2.20
N GLY A 19 -1.42 -21.29 -0.97
CA GLY A 19 -2.08 -20.80 0.24
C GLY A 19 -1.06 -20.27 1.27
N GLY A 20 -1.56 -19.68 2.35
CA GLY A 20 -0.73 -19.08 3.40
C GLY A 20 -0.37 -17.62 3.08
N ASP A 21 0.92 -17.35 2.96
CA ASP A 21 1.45 -16.00 2.68
C ASP A 21 1.34 -15.58 1.22
N TRP A 22 0.98 -16.51 0.33
CA TRP A 22 0.81 -16.27 -1.10
C TRP A 22 -0.64 -15.92 -1.44
N ILE A 23 -0.83 -14.83 -2.18
CA ILE A 23 -2.13 -14.42 -2.73
C ILE A 23 -2.05 -14.30 -4.25
N ALA A 24 -3.18 -14.46 -4.95
CA ALA A 24 -3.19 -14.29 -6.39
C ALA A 24 -2.74 -12.87 -6.76
N GLY A 25 -1.92 -12.72 -7.80
CA GLY A 25 -1.46 -11.41 -8.26
C GLY A 25 -2.59 -10.47 -8.68
N SER A 26 -3.75 -11.01 -9.04
CA SER A 26 -4.97 -10.26 -9.31
C SER A 26 -5.67 -9.75 -8.03
N GLU A 27 -5.48 -10.45 -6.92
CA GLU A 27 -6.00 -10.11 -5.58
C GLU A 27 -5.00 -9.25 -4.80
N TYR A 28 -3.77 -9.09 -5.30
CA TYR A 28 -2.80 -8.11 -4.83
C TYR A 28 -3.25 -6.70 -5.24
N LYS A 29 -4.37 -6.26 -4.67
CA LYS A 29 -4.81 -4.88 -4.69
C LYS A 29 -4.03 -4.15 -3.61
N ASN A 30 -2.84 -3.64 -3.96
CA ASN A 30 -2.19 -2.45 -3.44
C ASN A 30 -2.31 -2.06 -1.95
N GLY A 31 -2.74 -2.93 -1.03
CA GLY A 31 -2.93 -2.62 0.39
C GLY A 31 -1.60 -2.55 1.13
N THR A 32 -0.54 -3.10 0.53
CA THR A 32 0.83 -3.03 1.01
C THR A 32 1.61 -1.88 0.40
N GLU A 33 1.20 -1.31 -0.75
CA GLU A 33 1.94 -0.18 -1.34
C GLU A 33 1.74 1.10 -0.51
N VAL A 34 0.55 1.23 0.06
CA VAL A 34 0.15 2.34 0.92
C VAL A 34 0.72 2.16 2.35
N SER A 35 0.82 0.90 2.81
CA SER A 35 1.41 0.51 4.09
C SER A 35 2.95 0.49 4.09
N GLU A 36 3.60 0.42 2.92
CA GLU A 36 5.05 0.59 2.75
C GLU A 36 5.44 2.02 2.33
N MET A 37 4.53 2.80 1.74
CA MET A 37 4.77 4.22 1.41
C MET A 37 5.26 4.94 2.66
N LYS A 38 6.50 5.45 2.66
CA LYS A 38 7.02 6.08 3.87
C LYS A 38 6.12 7.26 4.21
N VAL A 39 6.05 7.58 5.49
CA VAL A 39 5.40 8.79 5.99
C VAL A 39 5.85 10.02 5.18
N ALA A 40 7.11 10.03 4.72
CA ALA A 40 7.64 11.05 3.82
C ALA A 40 6.90 11.13 2.47
N ASP A 41 6.70 10.02 1.77
CA ASP A 41 5.98 10.00 0.48
C ASP A 41 4.52 10.42 0.62
N ILE A 42 3.85 9.95 1.69
CA ILE A 42 2.46 10.34 1.99
C ILE A 42 2.38 11.85 2.23
N ARG A 43 3.32 12.40 3.01
CA ARG A 43 3.43 13.84 3.29
C ARG A 43 3.71 14.65 2.03
N SER A 44 4.62 14.19 1.17
CA SER A 44 4.92 14.86 -0.10
C SER A 44 3.70 14.91 -1.02
N LYS A 45 2.88 13.86 -1.02
CA LYS A 45 1.67 13.82 -1.83
C LYS A 45 0.57 14.73 -1.26
N LEU A 46 0.38 14.74 0.06
CA LEU A 46 -0.51 15.70 0.73
C LEU A 46 -0.08 17.16 0.48
N ASP A 47 1.22 17.46 0.55
CA ASP A 47 1.79 18.78 0.28
C ASP A 47 1.55 19.22 -1.17
N SER A 48 1.74 18.31 -2.12
CA SER A 48 1.43 18.55 -3.54
C SER A 48 -0.06 18.76 -3.81
N LEU A 49 -0.94 18.20 -2.98
CA LEU A 49 -2.39 18.38 -3.04
C LEU A 49 -2.84 19.64 -2.27
N GLY A 50 -1.93 20.33 -1.58
CA GLY A 50 -2.25 21.48 -0.73
C GLY A 50 -3.02 21.11 0.54
N ILE A 51 -2.96 19.85 0.97
CA ILE A 51 -3.63 19.35 2.17
C ILE A 51 -2.72 19.61 3.37
N GLU A 52 -3.15 20.50 4.28
CA GLU A 52 -2.48 20.69 5.54
C GLU A 52 -2.67 19.46 6.44
N TYR A 53 -1.58 18.92 6.94
CA TYR A 53 -1.56 17.81 7.88
C TYR A 53 -0.71 18.14 9.10
N ASP A 54 -1.03 17.52 10.23
CA ASP A 54 -0.26 17.72 11.45
C ASP A 54 1.13 17.06 11.32
N LYS A 55 2.21 17.78 11.64
CA LYS A 55 3.58 17.24 11.55
C LYS A 55 3.84 16.10 12.54
N GLY A 56 3.02 15.98 13.58
CA GLY A 56 2.96 14.87 14.52
C GLY A 56 1.95 13.77 14.13
N ALA A 57 1.18 13.94 13.05
CA ALA A 57 0.24 12.92 12.58
C ALA A 57 0.97 11.62 12.27
N LYS A 58 0.35 10.52 12.70
CA LYS A 58 0.87 9.17 12.48
C LYS A 58 0.70 8.81 11.01
N LYS A 59 1.50 7.82 10.56
CA LYS A 59 1.42 7.27 9.21
C LYS A 59 -0.02 6.98 8.78
N ALA A 60 -0.78 6.32 9.65
CA ALA A 60 -2.17 5.96 9.39
C ALA A 60 -3.10 7.17 9.19
N ASP A 61 -2.94 8.25 9.95
CA ASP A 61 -3.73 9.48 9.78
C ASP A 61 -3.42 10.19 8.47
N LEU A 62 -2.14 10.33 8.15
CA LEU A 62 -1.68 10.94 6.90
C LEU A 62 -2.18 10.14 5.69
N LEU A 63 -2.19 8.82 5.84
CA LEU A 63 -2.67 7.91 4.82
C LEU A 63 -4.16 8.00 4.61
N ALA A 64 -4.92 7.99 5.71
CA ALA A 64 -6.37 8.14 5.67
C ALA A 64 -6.79 9.50 5.08
N LEU A 65 -5.99 10.56 5.28
CA LEU A 65 -6.20 11.86 4.63
C LEU A 65 -5.97 11.79 3.12
N LEU A 66 -4.91 11.10 2.68
CA LEU A 66 -4.59 10.92 1.27
C LEU A 66 -5.67 10.09 0.57
N GLU A 67 -6.07 8.95 1.17
CA GLU A 67 -7.10 8.07 0.62
C GLU A 67 -8.49 8.74 0.60
N GLN A 68 -8.83 9.58 1.57
CA GLN A 68 -10.08 10.35 1.56
C GLN A 68 -10.12 11.43 0.47
N HIS A 69 -8.97 11.95 0.04
CA HIS A 69 -8.90 13.00 -0.97
C HIS A 69 -8.73 12.47 -2.40
N GLU A 70 -8.18 11.27 -2.57
CA GLU A 70 -8.10 10.57 -3.87
C GLU A 70 -9.40 9.78 -4.20
N GLY A 71 -10.40 9.80 -3.30
CA GLY A 71 -11.68 9.10 -3.43
C GLY A 71 -12.82 9.90 -4.07
#